data_AF-A0A942SN66-F1
#
_entry.id   AF-A0A942SN66-F1
#
_cell.length_a   1.000
_cell.length_b   1.000
_cell.length_c   1.000
_cell.angle_alpha   90.00
_cell.angle_beta   90.00
_cell.angle_gamma   90.00
#
_symmetry.space_group_name_H-M   'P 1'
#
loop_
_entity.id
_entity.type
_entity.pdbx_description
1 polymer ?
#
loop_
_entity_poly.entity_id
_entity_poly.type
_entity_poly.pdbx_seq_one_letter_code
_entity_poly.pdbx_strand_id
1 'polypeptide(L)'
;MTFRVCAPQDNLFISDTPKISLKNENQASLENFPLELLRHIFSYLPAKDYENCAQVKREWYNATVEEAKRKELLLMRSFIQFLIEGLTSHKKSILDKDHLGEATTSFLEKLTDYLEKVLNDLNFSNVVTLSQLKISMLGEKIKILVMLKKARLACNFLEFKTKSLELPWLFTDIFNPDMANDSFILKSIEKLIEKKQYEKVFEIAETISTHQGAKPGTCSEKAILAHICLKLIEKEQYELAVRISEKITPFEEELEKTSLKLKEKGYYELVAVKISEKFATFKEEHEKISLQLIEKGQYELAVKTSEKMKGIYSFSSKALENISLKLIEKGQYELAVKISKKVTHPEALENISSSLLKKYKVDEAIEIAKRIREKKARKRVSQQFFNFQDELAKSREL
;
A
#
# COMPACT_ATOMS: atom_id res chain seq x y z
N MET A 1 0.33 -32.14 36.62
CA MET A 1 1.35 -33.21 36.75
C MET A 1 2.25 -32.84 37.92
N THR A 2 2.18 -33.57 39.03
CA THR A 2 2.98 -33.29 40.24
C THR A 2 4.32 -34.01 40.09
N PHE A 3 5.42 -33.29 39.90
CA PHE A 3 6.75 -33.90 39.86
C PHE A 3 7.17 -34.27 41.29
N ARG A 4 7.20 -35.58 41.59
CA ARG A 4 7.96 -36.11 42.73
C ARG A 4 9.38 -36.37 42.26
N VAL A 5 10.32 -35.55 42.71
CA VAL A 5 11.74 -35.86 42.60
C VAL A 5 12.03 -36.97 43.61
N CYS A 6 12.29 -38.18 43.13
CA CYS A 6 12.87 -39.25 43.94
C CYS A 6 14.37 -39.01 43.99
N ALA A 7 14.90 -38.64 45.15
CA ALA A 7 16.34 -38.65 45.41
C ALA A 7 16.81 -40.10 45.60
N PRO A 8 18.05 -40.46 45.22
CA PRO A 8 18.59 -41.78 45.51
C PRO A 8 18.85 -41.88 47.02
N GLN A 9 18.46 -43.00 47.62
CA GLN A 9 18.85 -43.36 48.97
C GLN A 9 20.32 -43.75 48.98
N ASP A 10 21.15 -42.97 49.67
CA ASP A 10 22.28 -43.48 50.44
C ASP A 10 22.61 -42.51 51.59
N ASN A 11 22.92 -43.10 52.73
CA ASN A 11 22.92 -42.51 54.07
C ASN A 11 23.94 -41.37 54.25
N LEU A 12 23.51 -40.25 54.85
CA LEU A 12 24.20 -39.67 56.01
C LEU A 12 23.24 -38.72 56.76
N PHE A 13 23.00 -39.03 58.04
CA PHE A 13 22.23 -38.21 58.99
C PHE A 13 22.90 -36.85 59.19
N ILE A 14 22.19 -35.74 58.91
CA ILE A 14 22.14 -34.56 59.78
C ILE A 14 20.69 -34.02 59.74
N SER A 15 20.17 -33.80 60.93
CA SER A 15 18.84 -33.30 61.29
C SER A 15 18.56 -31.89 60.75
N ASP A 16 17.26 -31.58 60.68
CA ASP A 16 16.65 -30.26 60.43
C ASP A 16 16.45 -29.84 58.97
N THR A 17 15.58 -30.57 58.26
CA THR A 17 14.87 -29.99 57.11
C THR A 17 13.72 -29.11 57.61
N PRO A 18 13.68 -27.80 57.30
CA PRO A 18 12.50 -27.00 57.54
C PRO A 18 11.35 -27.54 56.68
N LYS A 19 10.22 -27.86 57.30
CA LYS A 19 8.95 -28.06 56.58
C LYS A 19 8.56 -26.75 55.90
N ILE A 20 8.95 -26.58 54.65
CA ILE A 20 8.42 -25.51 53.82
C ILE A 20 6.99 -25.91 53.45
N SER A 21 6.04 -25.43 54.23
CA SER A 21 4.65 -25.36 53.81
C SER A 21 4.57 -24.35 52.67
N LEU A 22 4.54 -24.84 51.42
CA LEU A 22 4.21 -24.02 50.24
C LEU A 22 2.72 -23.66 50.28
N LYS A 23 2.36 -22.80 51.22
CA LYS A 23 1.23 -21.90 51.09
C LYS A 23 1.82 -20.58 50.65
N ASN A 24 1.96 -20.38 49.36
CA ASN A 24 1.69 -19.13 48.66
C ASN A 24 2.26 -19.17 47.24
N GLU A 25 1.42 -18.69 46.33
CA GLU A 25 1.66 -18.43 44.93
C GLU A 25 2.87 -17.51 44.76
N ASN A 26 3.99 -18.09 44.34
CA ASN A 26 5.05 -17.36 43.64
C ASN A 26 5.69 -18.36 42.68
N GLN A 27 5.07 -18.51 41.51
CA GLN A 27 5.72 -19.20 40.40
C GLN A 27 6.91 -18.33 39.97
N ALA A 28 8.12 -18.71 40.40
CA ALA A 28 9.33 -18.10 39.88
C ALA A 28 9.38 -18.32 38.36
N SER A 29 9.26 -17.23 37.59
CA SER A 29 9.47 -17.28 36.14
C SER A 29 10.90 -17.72 35.86
N LEU A 30 11.07 -18.66 34.93
CA LEU A 30 12.38 -19.11 34.43
C LEU A 30 13.27 -17.96 33.94
N GLU A 31 12.66 -16.82 33.58
CA GLU A 31 13.34 -15.60 33.12
C GLU A 31 14.13 -14.90 34.24
N ASN A 32 13.86 -15.23 35.51
CA ASN A 32 14.53 -14.62 36.67
C ASN A 32 15.81 -15.35 37.08
N PHE A 33 16.18 -16.45 36.41
CA PHE A 33 17.38 -17.22 36.75
C PHE A 33 18.59 -16.78 35.92
N PRO A 34 19.78 -16.66 36.54
CA PRO A 34 21.03 -16.39 35.82
C PRO A 34 21.30 -17.44 34.74
N LEU A 35 21.80 -16.99 33.58
CA LEU A 35 22.03 -17.82 32.41
C LEU A 35 23.04 -18.95 32.67
N GLU A 36 24.02 -18.75 33.58
CA GLU A 36 24.96 -19.80 33.99
C GLU A 36 24.26 -20.92 34.78
N LEU A 37 23.30 -20.56 35.64
CA LEU A 37 22.56 -21.51 36.47
C LEU A 37 21.62 -22.37 35.61
N LEU A 38 20.94 -21.74 34.65
CA LEU A 38 20.09 -22.45 33.70
C LEU A 38 20.89 -23.43 32.84
N ARG A 39 22.07 -23.03 32.35
CA ARG A 39 22.96 -23.93 31.60
C ARG A 39 23.41 -25.13 32.43
N HIS A 40 23.72 -24.93 33.71
CA HIS A 40 24.10 -26.02 34.59
C HIS A 40 22.91 -26.97 34.86
N ILE A 41 21.72 -26.44 35.14
CA ILE A 41 20.50 -27.24 35.36
C ILE A 41 20.13 -28.04 34.10
N PHE A 42 20.17 -27.40 32.92
CA PHE A 42 19.89 -28.06 31.65
C PHE A 42 20.96 -29.06 31.21
N SER A 43 22.18 -29.01 31.78
CA SER A 43 23.23 -29.99 31.50
C SER A 43 22.99 -31.37 32.13
N TYR A 44 22.07 -31.46 33.12
CA TYR A 44 21.68 -32.71 33.76
C TYR A 44 20.38 -33.32 33.22
N LEU A 45 19.70 -32.64 32.28
CA LEU A 45 18.46 -33.15 31.68
C LEU A 45 18.79 -34.07 30.50
N PRO A 46 18.38 -35.36 30.51
CA PRO A 46 18.56 -36.23 29.37
C PRO A 46 17.81 -35.67 28.15
N ALA A 47 18.25 -35.98 26.93
CA ALA A 47 17.73 -35.39 25.69
C ALA A 47 16.19 -35.45 25.56
N LYS A 48 15.56 -36.52 26.07
CA LYS A 48 14.10 -36.69 26.13
C LYS A 48 13.40 -35.67 27.03
N ASP A 49 14.04 -35.24 28.11
CA ASP A 49 13.49 -34.22 29.02
C ASP A 49 13.68 -32.80 28.47
N TYR A 50 14.70 -32.57 27.63
CA TYR A 50 14.81 -31.32 26.87
C TYR A 50 13.67 -31.17 25.84
N GLU A 51 13.32 -32.25 25.13
CA GLU A 51 12.14 -32.27 24.24
C GLU A 51 10.84 -31.99 25.00
N ASN A 52 10.67 -32.61 26.18
CA ASN A 52 9.54 -32.35 27.07
C ASN A 52 9.49 -30.89 27.53
N CYS A 53 10.62 -30.31 27.94
CA CYS A 53 10.71 -28.89 28.32
C CYS A 53 10.39 -27.95 27.15
N ALA A 54 10.88 -28.25 25.95
CA ALA A 54 10.59 -27.48 24.75
C ALA A 54 9.10 -27.57 24.37
N GLN A 55 8.48 -28.75 24.53
CA GLN A 55 7.05 -28.94 24.33
C GLN A 55 6.23 -28.16 25.36
N VAL A 56 6.54 -28.26 26.65
CA VAL A 56 5.85 -27.51 27.72
C VAL A 56 5.95 -26.01 27.50
N LYS A 57 7.14 -25.51 27.12
CA LYS A 57 7.34 -24.09 26.79
C LYS A 57 6.45 -23.65 25.62
N ARG A 58 6.32 -24.49 24.58
CA ARG A 58 5.48 -24.23 23.41
C ARG A 58 3.99 -24.23 23.77
N GLU A 59 3.52 -25.22 24.54
CA GLU A 59 2.14 -25.33 24.98
C GLU A 59 1.75 -24.15 25.88
N TRP A 60 2.62 -23.77 26.81
CA TRP A 60 2.40 -22.61 27.68
C TRP A 60 2.37 -21.29 26.90
N TYR A 61 3.26 -21.13 25.91
CA TYR A 61 3.23 -19.98 25.00
C TYR A 61 1.90 -19.91 24.23
N ASN A 62 1.46 -21.03 23.65
CA ASN A 62 0.21 -21.10 22.91
C ASN A 62 -1.00 -20.78 23.81
N ALA A 63 -1.06 -21.34 25.02
CA ALA A 63 -2.11 -21.06 26.00
C ALA A 63 -2.14 -19.57 26.39
N THR A 64 -0.97 -18.95 26.54
CA THR A 64 -0.85 -17.52 26.83
C THR A 64 -1.37 -16.66 25.68
N VAL A 65 -1.06 -17.02 24.42
CA VAL A 65 -1.57 -16.32 23.23
C VAL A 65 -3.09 -16.47 23.12
N GLU A 66 -3.65 -17.66 23.33
CA GLU A 66 -5.10 -17.89 23.26
C GLU A 66 -5.86 -17.16 24.38
N GLU A 67 -5.33 -17.13 25.60
CA GLU A 67 -5.96 -16.40 26.68
C GLU A 67 -5.90 -14.88 26.45
N ALA A 68 -4.78 -14.37 25.92
CA ALA A 68 -4.67 -12.97 25.52
C ALA A 68 -5.67 -12.62 24.40
N LYS A 69 -5.80 -13.47 23.36
CA LYS A 69 -6.82 -13.30 22.31
C LYS A 69 -8.21 -13.20 22.90
N ARG A 70 -8.58 -14.13 23.79
CA ARG A 70 -9.92 -14.19 24.39
C ARG A 70 -10.23 -12.93 25.19
N LYS A 71 -9.31 -12.51 26.06
CA LYS A 71 -9.45 -11.30 26.89
C LYS A 71 -9.55 -10.05 26.04
N GLU A 72 -8.61 -9.84 25.12
CA GLU A 72 -8.58 -8.65 24.28
C GLU A 72 -9.78 -8.58 23.32
N LEU A 73 -10.21 -9.72 22.77
CA LEU A 73 -11.41 -9.80 21.94
C LEU A 73 -12.65 -9.38 22.73
N LEU A 74 -12.80 -9.87 23.96
CA LEU A 74 -13.94 -9.51 24.81
C LEU A 74 -13.94 -8.01 25.12
N LEU A 75 -12.80 -7.45 25.53
CA LEU A 75 -12.66 -6.03 25.82
C LEU A 75 -12.97 -5.18 24.57
N MET A 76 -12.46 -5.57 23.40
CA MET A 76 -12.73 -4.88 22.14
C MET A 76 -14.20 -4.90 21.76
N ARG A 77 -14.87 -6.06 21.90
CA ARG A 77 -16.31 -6.18 21.62
C ARG A 77 -17.13 -5.32 22.56
N SER A 78 -16.84 -5.37 23.86
CA SER A 78 -17.51 -4.53 24.86
C SER A 78 -17.30 -3.03 24.56
N PHE A 79 -16.09 -2.65 24.15
CA PHE A 79 -15.79 -1.28 23.77
C PHE A 79 -16.57 -0.83 22.51
N ILE A 80 -16.55 -1.63 21.44
CA ILE A 80 -17.27 -1.30 20.20
C ILE A 80 -18.79 -1.25 20.45
N GLN A 81 -19.33 -2.20 21.21
CA GLN A 81 -20.74 -2.21 21.61
C GLN A 81 -21.11 -0.94 22.36
N PHE A 82 -20.27 -0.52 23.30
CA PHE A 82 -20.45 0.73 24.02
C PHE A 82 -20.44 1.96 23.08
N LEU A 83 -19.57 1.98 22.05
CA LEU A 83 -19.57 3.05 21.04
C LEU A 83 -20.91 3.07 20.27
N ILE A 84 -21.38 1.92 19.79
CA ILE A 84 -22.64 1.78 19.06
C ILE A 84 -23.82 2.29 19.90
N GLU A 85 -23.91 1.85 21.15
CA GLU A 85 -24.96 2.27 22.09
C GLU A 85 -24.91 3.77 22.37
N GLY A 86 -23.69 4.31 22.55
CA GLY A 86 -23.46 5.74 22.75
C GLY A 86 -23.91 6.57 21.56
N LEU A 87 -23.55 6.17 20.34
CA LEU A 87 -23.95 6.84 19.10
C LEU A 87 -25.45 6.76 18.87
N THR A 88 -26.07 5.60 19.11
CA THR A 88 -27.50 5.37 18.89
C THR A 88 -28.35 6.13 19.90
N SER A 89 -28.01 6.04 21.19
CA SER A 89 -28.80 6.65 22.27
C SER A 89 -28.75 8.18 22.24
N HIS A 90 -27.66 8.75 21.72
CA HIS A 90 -27.43 10.21 21.72
C HIS A 90 -27.55 10.82 20.33
N LYS A 91 -27.95 10.05 19.31
CA LYS A 91 -28.12 10.50 17.93
C LYS A 91 -28.90 11.82 17.87
N LYS A 92 -30.03 11.91 18.56
CA LYS A 92 -30.86 13.13 18.62
C LYS A 92 -30.13 14.32 19.27
N SER A 93 -29.49 14.12 20.43
CA SER A 93 -28.74 15.19 21.10
C SER A 93 -27.50 15.67 20.33
N ILE A 94 -26.89 14.80 19.52
CA ILE A 94 -25.77 15.16 18.64
C ILE A 94 -26.29 16.02 17.49
N LEU A 95 -27.40 15.63 16.87
CA LEU A 95 -28.02 16.35 15.75
C LEU A 95 -28.56 17.72 16.15
N ASP A 96 -29.15 17.85 17.34
CA ASP A 96 -29.75 19.11 17.81
C ASP A 96 -28.69 20.20 18.10
N LYS A 97 -27.44 19.83 18.42
CA LYS A 97 -26.37 20.78 18.79
C LYS A 97 -25.58 21.35 17.61
N ASP A 98 -25.61 20.67 16.48
CA ASP A 98 -24.66 20.94 15.40
C ASP A 98 -25.21 21.90 14.32
N HIS A 99 -26.53 22.08 14.21
CA HIS A 99 -27.15 22.65 12.99
C HIS A 99 -26.71 21.94 11.68
N LEU A 100 -25.97 20.83 11.76
CA LEU A 100 -25.56 20.03 10.62
C LEU A 100 -26.74 19.12 10.26
N GLY A 101 -27.31 19.36 9.08
CA GLY A 101 -28.47 18.62 8.58
C GLY A 101 -28.19 17.16 8.19
N GLU A 102 -28.87 16.71 7.14
CA GLU A 102 -28.93 15.33 6.64
C GLU A 102 -27.55 14.63 6.49
N ALA A 103 -26.49 15.39 6.18
CA ALA A 103 -25.13 14.86 6.01
C ALA A 103 -24.53 14.25 7.30
N THR A 104 -24.76 14.86 8.48
CA THR A 104 -24.26 14.31 9.75
C THR A 104 -25.03 13.08 10.17
N THR A 105 -26.35 13.07 9.91
CA THR A 105 -27.19 11.89 10.16
C THR A 105 -26.71 10.71 9.34
N SER A 106 -26.51 10.90 8.03
CA SER A 106 -25.98 9.87 7.13
C SER A 106 -24.58 9.41 7.55
N PHE A 107 -23.73 10.30 8.04
CA PHE A 107 -22.41 9.92 8.54
C PHE A 107 -22.47 9.07 9.81
N LEU A 108 -23.30 9.45 10.80
CA LEU A 108 -23.45 8.69 12.04
C LEU A 108 -24.03 7.30 11.80
N GLU A 109 -24.97 7.17 10.86
CA GLU A 109 -25.49 5.87 10.41
C GLU A 109 -24.37 5.02 9.81
N LYS A 110 -23.60 5.56 8.85
CA LYS A 110 -22.45 4.85 8.26
C LYS A 110 -21.40 4.43 9.30
N LEU A 111 -21.14 5.29 10.30
CA LEU A 111 -20.23 4.97 11.40
C LEU A 111 -20.79 3.82 12.26
N THR A 112 -22.09 3.84 12.55
CA THR A 112 -22.75 2.80 13.34
C THR A 112 -22.73 1.47 12.58
N ASP A 113 -23.13 1.46 11.31
CA ASP A 113 -23.08 0.28 10.44
C ASP A 113 -21.67 -0.29 10.34
N TYR A 114 -20.66 0.58 10.22
CA TYR A 114 -19.25 0.17 10.21
C TYR A 114 -18.85 -0.50 11.52
N LEU A 115 -19.18 0.10 12.66
CA LEU A 115 -18.86 -0.47 13.98
C LEU A 115 -19.57 -1.80 14.22
N GLU A 116 -20.83 -1.95 13.80
CA GLU A 116 -21.55 -3.22 13.84
C GLU A 116 -20.88 -4.29 12.97
N LYS A 117 -20.46 -3.91 11.76
CA LYS A 117 -19.69 -4.80 10.90
C LYS A 117 -18.38 -5.23 11.56
N VAL A 118 -17.61 -4.29 12.10
CA VAL A 118 -16.36 -4.61 12.83
C VAL A 118 -16.66 -5.52 14.00
N LEU A 119 -17.71 -5.27 14.79
CA LEU A 119 -18.09 -6.11 15.93
C LEU A 119 -18.35 -7.57 15.52
N ASN A 120 -19.06 -7.76 14.39
CA ASN A 120 -19.40 -9.08 13.86
C ASN A 120 -18.19 -9.80 13.25
N ASP A 121 -17.35 -9.07 12.52
CA ASP A 121 -16.20 -9.61 11.79
C ASP A 121 -14.94 -9.75 12.67
N LEU A 122 -14.92 -9.14 13.86
CA LEU A 122 -13.75 -9.14 14.75
C LEU A 122 -13.41 -10.56 15.21
N ASN A 123 -12.31 -11.06 14.66
CA ASN A 123 -11.78 -12.39 14.92
C ASN A 123 -10.25 -12.38 14.91
N PHE A 124 -9.65 -12.97 15.93
CA PHE A 124 -8.19 -13.14 16.03
C PHE A 124 -7.73 -14.58 15.77
N SER A 125 -8.57 -15.47 15.22
CA SER A 125 -8.25 -16.89 15.03
C SER A 125 -6.89 -17.13 14.35
N ASN A 126 -6.54 -16.31 13.36
CA ASN A 126 -5.31 -16.46 12.56
C ASN A 126 -4.04 -15.92 13.26
N VAL A 127 -4.17 -15.36 14.47
CA VAL A 127 -3.03 -14.85 15.24
C VAL A 127 -2.33 -16.01 15.95
N VAL A 128 -1.04 -16.16 15.76
CA VAL A 128 -0.24 -17.25 16.35
C VAL A 128 0.75 -16.76 17.40
N THR A 129 0.93 -15.44 17.51
CA THR A 129 1.89 -14.80 18.42
C THR A 129 1.30 -13.55 19.06
N LEU A 130 1.80 -13.19 20.25
CA LEU A 130 1.44 -11.92 20.90
C LEU A 130 1.79 -10.70 20.02
N SER A 131 2.88 -10.77 19.25
CA SER A 131 3.26 -9.71 18.31
C SER A 131 2.22 -9.52 17.21
N GLN A 132 1.69 -10.60 16.65
CA GLN A 132 0.62 -10.54 15.65
C GLN A 132 -0.69 -10.05 16.27
N LEU A 133 -0.99 -10.40 17.52
CA LEU A 133 -2.16 -9.87 18.24
C LEU A 133 -2.07 -8.35 18.36
N LYS A 134 -0.93 -7.84 18.86
CA LYS A 134 -0.63 -6.41 19.00
C LYS A 134 -0.82 -5.65 17.68
N ILE A 135 -0.32 -6.21 16.58
CA ILE A 135 -0.44 -5.61 15.24
C ILE A 135 -1.89 -5.57 14.78
N SER A 136 -2.64 -6.67 14.99
CA SER A 136 -4.04 -6.75 14.55
C SER A 136 -4.92 -5.79 15.32
N MET A 137 -4.76 -5.73 16.65
CA MET A 137 -5.43 -4.73 17.49
C MET A 137 -5.08 -3.29 17.11
N LEU A 138 -3.81 -3.02 16.76
CA LEU A 138 -3.38 -1.69 16.31
C LEU A 138 -4.07 -1.30 15.00
N GLY A 139 -4.24 -2.24 14.07
CA GLY A 139 -4.97 -2.00 12.82
C GLY A 139 -6.41 -1.56 13.09
N GLU A 140 -7.14 -2.30 13.93
CA GLU A 140 -8.52 -1.96 14.31
C GLU A 140 -8.59 -0.65 15.08
N LYS A 141 -7.63 -0.38 15.97
CA LYS A 141 -7.53 0.91 16.68
C LYS A 141 -7.43 2.07 15.70
N ILE A 142 -6.55 1.98 14.70
CA ILE A 142 -6.36 3.05 13.71
C ILE A 142 -7.64 3.26 12.90
N LYS A 143 -8.28 2.17 12.45
CA LYS A 143 -9.54 2.24 11.70
C LYS A 143 -10.63 2.97 12.51
N ILE A 144 -10.82 2.58 13.77
CA ILE A 144 -11.79 3.22 14.69
C ILE A 144 -11.41 4.69 14.95
N LEU A 145 -10.14 5.01 15.18
CA LEU A 145 -9.68 6.39 15.41
C LEU A 145 -9.93 7.32 14.21
N VAL A 146 -9.60 6.87 13.00
CA VAL A 146 -9.85 7.61 11.76
C VAL A 146 -11.33 7.93 11.63
N MET A 147 -12.18 6.95 11.95
CA MET A 147 -13.63 7.06 11.88
C MET A 147 -14.20 8.01 12.94
N LEU A 148 -13.74 7.89 14.19
CA LEU A 148 -14.14 8.75 15.29
C LEU A 148 -13.69 10.20 15.11
N LYS A 149 -12.53 10.45 14.51
CA LYS A 149 -12.03 11.81 14.23
C LYS A 149 -13.02 12.66 13.41
N LYS A 150 -13.80 12.03 12.55
CA LYS A 150 -14.87 12.69 11.76
C LYS A 150 -16.08 13.09 12.62
N ALA A 151 -16.29 12.42 13.76
CA ALA A 151 -17.37 12.64 14.71
C ALA A 151 -16.88 13.38 15.97
N ARG A 152 -16.19 14.51 15.81
CA ARG A 152 -15.51 15.22 16.91
C ARG A 152 -16.39 15.45 18.15
N LEU A 153 -17.68 15.72 17.97
CA LEU A 153 -18.63 15.88 19.09
C LEU A 153 -19.06 14.56 19.73
N ALA A 154 -19.16 13.48 18.96
CA ALA A 154 -19.38 12.15 19.52
C ALA A 154 -18.17 11.72 20.38
N CYS A 155 -16.94 12.06 19.98
CA CYS A 155 -15.73 11.78 20.77
C CYS A 155 -15.76 12.42 22.16
N ASN A 156 -16.08 13.71 22.25
CA ASN A 156 -16.13 14.41 23.56
C ASN A 156 -17.18 13.79 24.50
N PHE A 157 -18.30 13.32 23.93
CA PHE A 157 -19.35 12.66 24.69
C PHE A 157 -18.92 11.26 25.18
N LEU A 158 -18.29 10.47 24.30
CA LEU A 158 -17.83 9.12 24.59
C LEU A 158 -16.64 9.12 25.58
N GLU A 159 -15.76 10.13 25.51
CA GLU A 159 -14.65 10.33 26.44
C GLU A 159 -15.12 10.43 27.89
N PHE A 160 -16.23 11.14 28.16
CA PHE A 160 -16.75 11.28 29.52
C PHE A 160 -17.19 9.93 30.11
N LYS A 161 -17.82 9.08 29.30
CA LYS A 161 -18.37 7.79 29.74
C LYS A 161 -17.36 6.63 29.73
N THR A 162 -16.24 6.77 29.02
CA THR A 162 -15.22 5.71 28.94
C THR A 162 -14.32 5.65 30.17
N LYS A 163 -14.31 6.68 31.01
CA LYS A 163 -13.57 6.69 32.29
C LYS A 163 -14.00 5.57 33.26
N SER A 164 -15.17 4.96 33.06
CA SER A 164 -15.66 3.84 33.87
C SER A 164 -15.50 2.48 33.22
N LEU A 165 -14.97 2.38 31.99
CA LEU A 165 -14.74 1.11 31.32
C LEU A 165 -13.29 0.64 31.49
N GLU A 166 -13.13 -0.66 31.72
CA GLU A 166 -11.87 -1.33 31.41
C GLU A 166 -11.71 -1.36 29.89
N LEU A 167 -10.71 -0.63 29.39
CA LEU A 167 -10.39 -0.59 27.97
C LEU A 167 -9.33 -1.65 27.65
N PRO A 168 -9.33 -2.22 26.44
CA PRO A 168 -8.17 -2.96 25.95
C PRO A 168 -6.91 -2.10 26.17
N TRP A 169 -5.79 -2.70 26.60
CA TRP A 169 -4.58 -1.95 26.96
C TRP A 169 -4.04 -1.06 25.83
N LEU A 170 -4.33 -1.39 24.57
CA LEU A 170 -3.96 -0.57 23.42
C LEU A 170 -4.91 0.63 23.20
N PHE A 171 -6.09 0.60 23.79
CA PHE A 171 -7.20 1.55 23.60
C PHE A 171 -7.38 2.51 24.78
N THR A 172 -6.60 2.37 25.86
CA THR A 172 -6.65 3.26 27.03
C THR A 172 -6.58 4.74 26.66
N ASP A 173 -5.88 5.06 25.57
CA ASP A 173 -5.60 6.43 25.16
C ASP A 173 -6.42 6.86 23.92
N ILE A 174 -7.43 6.09 23.51
CA ILE A 174 -8.14 6.34 22.23
C ILE A 174 -8.93 7.67 22.22
N PHE A 175 -9.32 8.18 23.39
CA PHE A 175 -9.97 9.47 23.54
C PHE A 175 -9.02 10.62 23.89
N ASN A 176 -7.71 10.36 23.95
CA ASN A 176 -6.74 11.43 24.15
C ASN A 176 -6.73 12.32 22.88
N PRO A 177 -7.05 13.62 22.97
CA PRO A 177 -7.08 14.52 21.82
C PRO A 177 -5.75 14.58 21.06
N ASP A 178 -4.62 14.33 21.74
CA ASP A 178 -3.28 14.29 21.12
C ASP A 178 -3.06 13.03 20.25
N MET A 179 -3.81 11.95 20.49
CA MET A 179 -3.70 10.67 19.77
C MET A 179 -4.57 10.60 18.51
N ALA A 180 -5.61 11.42 18.41
CA ALA A 180 -6.37 11.64 17.17
C ALA A 180 -5.64 12.59 16.19
N ASN A 181 -4.43 13.03 16.55
CA ASN A 181 -3.57 13.81 15.67
C ASN A 181 -3.00 12.91 14.55
N ASP A 182 -2.93 13.45 13.34
CA ASP A 182 -2.43 12.75 12.15
C ASP A 182 -1.01 12.20 12.39
N SER A 183 -0.20 12.89 13.19
CA SER A 183 1.15 12.43 13.54
C SER A 183 1.17 11.04 14.19
N PHE A 184 0.23 10.73 15.10
CA PHE A 184 0.20 9.44 15.76
C PHE A 184 -0.28 8.33 14.81
N ILE A 185 -1.31 8.62 14.01
CA ILE A 185 -1.82 7.70 12.98
C ILE A 185 -0.70 7.37 12.00
N LEU A 186 0.02 8.38 11.51
CA LEU A 186 1.15 8.22 10.59
C LEU A 186 2.27 7.37 11.20
N LYS A 187 2.73 7.66 12.41
CA LYS A 187 3.77 6.85 13.09
C LYS A 187 3.33 5.39 13.28
N SER A 188 2.05 5.18 13.57
CA SER A 188 1.50 3.83 13.73
C SER A 188 1.46 3.06 12.41
N ILE A 189 1.10 3.74 11.32
CA ILE A 189 1.11 3.14 9.97
C ILE A 189 2.55 2.89 9.49
N GLU A 190 3.48 3.80 9.73
CA GLU A 190 4.90 3.59 9.45
C GLU A 190 5.44 2.34 10.15
N LYS A 191 5.08 2.13 11.42
CA LYS A 191 5.44 0.92 12.17
C LYS A 191 4.85 -0.35 11.55
N LEU A 192 3.66 -0.30 10.94
CA LEU A 192 3.10 -1.42 10.20
C LEU A 192 3.88 -1.69 8.90
N ILE A 193 4.26 -0.63 8.19
CA ILE A 193 5.07 -0.67 6.97
C ILE A 193 6.46 -1.26 7.25
N GLU A 194 7.12 -0.85 8.34
CA GLU A 194 8.40 -1.39 8.79
C GLU A 194 8.34 -2.89 9.11
N LYS A 195 7.20 -3.34 9.65
CA LYS A 195 6.92 -4.76 9.94
C LYS A 195 6.42 -5.54 8.73
N LYS A 196 6.45 -4.95 7.54
CA LYS A 196 5.99 -5.54 6.27
C LYS A 196 4.52 -6.00 6.31
N GLN A 197 3.68 -5.33 7.11
CA GLN A 197 2.25 -5.65 7.27
C GLN A 197 1.40 -4.94 6.21
N TYR A 198 1.74 -5.12 4.93
CA TYR A 198 1.20 -4.28 3.86
C TYR A 198 -0.29 -4.47 3.60
N GLU A 199 -0.83 -5.69 3.80
CA GLU A 199 -2.27 -5.94 3.67
C GLU A 199 -3.08 -5.12 4.67
N LYS A 200 -2.62 -5.06 5.93
CA LYS A 200 -3.26 -4.24 6.97
C LYS A 200 -3.17 -2.76 6.66
N VAL A 201 -2.04 -2.30 6.10
CA VAL A 201 -1.88 -0.91 5.65
C VAL A 201 -2.87 -0.59 4.53
N PHE A 202 -3.09 -1.54 3.61
CA PHE A 202 -4.07 -1.41 2.55
C PHE A 202 -5.51 -1.36 3.08
N GLU A 203 -5.89 -2.25 4.00
CA GLU A 203 -7.20 -2.21 4.67
C GLU A 203 -7.45 -0.89 5.43
N ILE A 204 -6.43 -0.36 6.09
CA ILE A 204 -6.50 0.96 6.76
C ILE A 204 -6.73 2.05 5.71
N ALA A 205 -5.99 2.04 4.61
CA ALA A 205 -6.15 3.01 3.52
C ALA A 205 -7.53 2.91 2.85
N GLU A 206 -8.06 1.70 2.66
CA GLU A 206 -9.43 1.43 2.20
C GLU A 206 -10.46 2.08 3.13
N THR A 207 -10.30 1.88 4.44
CA THR A 207 -11.18 2.46 5.46
C THR A 207 -11.12 3.98 5.43
N ILE A 208 -9.92 4.58 5.31
CA ILE A 208 -9.77 6.03 5.16
C ILE A 208 -10.49 6.54 3.90
N SER A 209 -10.37 5.81 2.78
CA SER A 209 -10.88 6.25 1.47
C SER A 209 -12.40 6.18 1.30
N THR A 210 -13.06 5.20 1.91
CA THR A 210 -14.49 4.87 1.69
C THR A 210 -15.45 5.87 2.35
N HIS A 211 -14.95 6.74 3.22
CA HIS A 211 -15.77 7.58 4.08
C HIS A 211 -15.77 9.06 3.66
N GLN A 212 -15.74 9.34 2.35
CA GLN A 212 -15.85 10.68 1.76
C GLN A 212 -17.28 11.24 1.93
N GLY A 213 -17.64 11.66 3.14
CA GLY A 213 -18.95 12.22 3.49
C GLY A 213 -18.94 13.67 3.98
N ALA A 214 -17.77 14.25 4.27
CA ALA A 214 -17.65 15.64 4.70
C ALA A 214 -17.17 16.52 3.53
N LYS A 215 -17.59 17.79 3.52
CA LYS A 215 -17.16 18.82 2.56
C LYS A 215 -15.65 18.67 2.24
N PRO A 216 -15.24 18.80 0.96
CA PRO A 216 -13.83 18.74 0.58
C PRO A 216 -13.08 19.90 1.26
N GLY A 217 -12.43 19.63 2.40
CA GLY A 217 -11.86 20.70 3.22
C GLY A 217 -10.99 20.31 4.42
N THR A 218 -11.00 19.06 4.90
CA THR A 218 -9.99 18.64 5.89
C THR A 218 -8.83 17.92 5.18
N CYS A 219 -7.72 18.63 5.00
CA CYS A 219 -6.46 18.16 4.40
C CYS A 219 -5.89 16.85 5.00
N SER A 220 -6.37 16.39 6.15
CA SER A 220 -5.75 15.32 6.94
C SER A 220 -5.80 13.94 6.30
N GLU A 221 -6.95 13.47 5.80
CA GLU A 221 -7.08 12.09 5.28
C GLU A 221 -6.30 11.87 3.99
N LYS A 222 -6.35 12.86 3.10
CA LYS A 222 -5.60 12.83 1.84
C LYS A 222 -4.10 12.93 2.11
N ALA A 223 -3.68 13.75 3.06
CA ALA A 223 -2.29 13.80 3.51
C ALA A 223 -1.83 12.47 4.12
N ILE A 224 -2.68 11.81 4.92
CA ILE A 224 -2.38 10.47 5.45
C ILE A 224 -2.21 9.46 4.31
N LEU A 225 -3.16 9.39 3.37
CA LEU A 225 -3.07 8.47 2.23
C LEU A 225 -1.83 8.74 1.37
N ALA A 226 -1.51 10.02 1.12
CA ALA A 226 -0.33 10.38 0.36
C ALA A 226 0.97 10.01 1.07
N HIS A 227 1.04 10.24 2.39
CA HIS A 227 2.17 9.79 3.20
C HIS A 227 2.35 8.28 3.16
N ILE A 228 1.25 7.51 3.24
CA ILE A 228 1.27 6.06 3.09
C ILE A 228 1.85 5.68 1.74
N CYS A 229 1.40 6.31 0.65
CA CYS A 229 1.94 6.07 -0.69
C CYS A 229 3.46 6.31 -0.73
N LEU A 230 3.93 7.45 -0.22
CA LEU A 230 5.36 7.79 -0.18
C LEU A 230 6.18 6.76 0.61
N LYS A 231 5.66 6.30 1.75
CA LYS A 231 6.32 5.29 2.59
C LYS A 231 6.34 3.90 1.95
N LEU A 232 5.28 3.52 1.24
CA LEU A 232 5.25 2.28 0.48
C LEU A 232 6.24 2.31 -0.69
N ILE A 233 6.37 3.46 -1.38
CA ILE A 233 7.40 3.67 -2.42
C ILE A 233 8.81 3.52 -1.84
N GLU A 234 9.08 4.07 -0.66
CA GLU A 234 10.36 3.90 0.05
C GLU A 234 10.67 2.44 0.40
N LYS A 235 9.64 1.60 0.57
CA LYS A 235 9.77 0.15 0.83
C LYS A 235 9.55 -0.72 -0.41
N GLU A 236 9.61 -0.12 -1.60
CA GLU A 236 9.49 -0.80 -2.88
C GLU A 236 8.15 -1.54 -3.08
N GLN A 237 7.09 -1.13 -2.36
CA GLN A 237 5.73 -1.67 -2.47
C GLN A 237 4.90 -0.86 -3.45
N TYR A 238 5.33 -0.82 -4.71
CA TYR A 238 4.80 0.09 -5.72
C TYR A 238 3.35 -0.20 -6.13
N GLU A 239 2.98 -1.47 -6.29
CA GLU A 239 1.62 -1.84 -6.68
C GLU A 239 0.58 -1.38 -5.64
N LEU A 240 0.90 -1.56 -4.36
CA LEU A 240 0.05 -1.13 -3.26
C LEU A 240 0.00 0.40 -3.15
N ALA A 241 1.14 1.08 -3.30
CA ALA A 241 1.19 2.54 -3.35
C ALA A 241 0.27 3.09 -4.45
N VAL A 242 0.24 2.45 -5.62
CA VAL A 242 -0.62 2.85 -6.74
C VAL A 242 -2.10 2.59 -6.45
N ARG A 243 -2.46 1.44 -5.89
CA ARG A 243 -3.87 1.17 -5.50
C ARG A 243 -4.37 2.17 -4.46
N ILE A 244 -3.50 2.60 -3.53
CA ILE A 244 -3.85 3.62 -2.54
C ILE A 244 -3.92 5.00 -3.19
N SER A 245 -3.01 5.35 -4.10
CA SER A 245 -3.03 6.64 -4.79
C SER A 245 -4.30 6.84 -5.63
N GLU A 246 -4.85 5.77 -6.19
CA GLU A 246 -6.13 5.81 -6.92
C GLU A 246 -7.30 6.34 -6.09
N LYS A 247 -7.20 6.29 -4.76
CA LYS A 247 -8.22 6.72 -3.79
C LYS A 247 -8.09 8.18 -3.34
N ILE A 248 -6.98 8.85 -3.68
CA ILE A 248 -6.65 10.22 -3.25
C ILE A 248 -7.33 11.28 -4.15
N THR A 249 -7.83 10.89 -5.33
CA THR A 249 -8.38 11.82 -6.33
C THR A 249 -9.53 12.68 -5.79
N PRO A 250 -9.57 13.98 -6.14
CA PRO A 250 -8.83 14.64 -7.23
C PRO A 250 -7.59 15.45 -6.80
N PHE A 251 -6.93 15.16 -5.67
CA PHE A 251 -5.86 16.04 -5.16
C PHE A 251 -4.54 15.87 -5.95
N GLU A 252 -4.25 16.81 -6.86
CA GLU A 252 -3.20 16.70 -7.88
C GLU A 252 -1.77 16.83 -7.32
N GLU A 253 -1.53 17.69 -6.31
CA GLU A 253 -0.17 18.03 -5.84
C GLU A 253 0.57 16.90 -5.09
N GLU A 254 -0.11 16.17 -4.20
CA GLU A 254 0.48 15.02 -3.50
C GLU A 254 0.64 13.80 -4.43
N LEU A 255 -0.24 13.68 -5.42
CA LEU A 255 -0.12 12.71 -6.51
C LEU A 255 1.08 13.03 -7.42
N GLU A 256 1.38 14.31 -7.63
CA GLU A 256 2.56 14.76 -8.35
C GLU A 256 3.86 14.42 -7.59
N LYS A 257 3.92 14.65 -6.27
CA LYS A 257 5.08 14.27 -5.46
C LYS A 257 5.31 12.75 -5.47
N THR A 258 4.25 11.96 -5.35
CA THR A 258 4.34 10.50 -5.41
C THR A 258 4.74 10.00 -6.80
N SER A 259 4.23 10.61 -7.87
CA SER A 259 4.58 10.27 -9.26
C SER A 259 6.05 10.59 -9.58
N LEU A 260 6.55 11.73 -9.10
CA LEU A 260 7.93 12.15 -9.28
C LEU A 260 8.90 11.21 -8.55
N LYS A 261 8.56 10.80 -7.33
CA LYS A 261 9.37 9.85 -6.54
C LYS A 261 9.37 8.43 -7.13
N LEU A 262 8.25 7.98 -7.71
CA LEU A 262 8.20 6.72 -8.48
C LEU A 262 9.09 6.77 -9.74
N LYS A 263 9.14 7.93 -10.40
CA LYS A 263 9.99 8.22 -11.55
C LYS A 263 11.48 8.20 -11.18
N GLU A 264 11.88 8.79 -10.06
CA GLU A 264 13.26 8.70 -9.56
C GLU A 264 13.71 7.25 -9.27
N LYS A 265 12.77 6.39 -8.86
CA LYS A 265 13.03 4.97 -8.56
C LYS A 265 13.00 4.05 -9.79
N GLY A 266 12.74 4.57 -10.98
CA GLY A 266 12.81 3.81 -12.23
C GLY A 266 11.56 2.97 -12.56
N TYR A 267 10.47 3.10 -11.81
CA TYR A 267 9.23 2.34 -12.00
C TYR A 267 8.25 3.07 -12.93
N TYR A 268 8.73 3.38 -14.13
CA TYR A 268 8.00 4.08 -15.16
C TYR A 268 6.76 3.31 -15.64
N GLU A 269 6.77 1.98 -15.63
CA GLU A 269 5.64 1.17 -16.12
C GLU A 269 4.35 1.40 -15.32
N LEU A 270 4.44 1.54 -13.99
CA LEU A 270 3.30 1.74 -13.09
C LEU A 270 2.78 3.19 -13.11
N VAL A 271 3.71 4.16 -13.21
CA VAL A 271 3.39 5.59 -13.38
C VAL A 271 2.77 5.85 -14.75
N ALA A 272 3.36 5.30 -15.81
CA ALA A 272 2.98 5.52 -17.20
C ALA A 272 1.62 4.96 -17.55
N VAL A 273 1.21 3.80 -17.00
CA VAL A 273 -0.07 3.20 -17.38
C VAL A 273 -1.25 3.86 -16.66
N LYS A 274 -1.07 4.30 -15.42
CA LYS A 274 -2.19 4.66 -14.51
C LYS A 274 -2.33 6.15 -14.21
N ILE A 275 -1.22 6.91 -14.20
CA ILE A 275 -1.30 8.38 -14.10
C ILE A 275 -1.75 8.96 -15.44
N SER A 276 -1.29 8.39 -16.56
CA SER A 276 -1.75 8.75 -17.91
C SER A 276 -3.25 8.53 -18.15
N GLU A 277 -3.89 7.60 -17.43
CA GLU A 277 -5.33 7.33 -17.55
C GLU A 277 -6.19 8.41 -16.90
N LYS A 278 -5.71 9.02 -15.80
CA LYS A 278 -6.48 10.01 -15.03
C LYS A 278 -6.11 11.47 -15.35
N PHE A 279 -4.91 11.71 -15.89
CA PHE A 279 -4.35 13.05 -16.11
C PHE A 279 -4.17 13.37 -17.60
N ALA A 280 -5.23 13.15 -18.41
CA ALA A 280 -5.24 13.45 -19.86
C ALA A 280 -4.88 14.92 -20.21
N THR A 281 -4.79 15.81 -19.23
CA THR A 281 -4.43 17.22 -19.35
C THR A 281 -2.92 17.47 -19.42
N PHE A 282 -2.04 16.55 -18.99
CA PHE A 282 -0.59 16.78 -18.87
C PHE A 282 0.21 16.26 -20.08
N LYS A 283 0.05 16.94 -21.21
CA LYS A 283 0.58 16.52 -22.54
C LYS A 283 2.11 16.34 -22.58
N GLU A 284 2.86 17.24 -21.95
CA GLU A 284 4.33 17.20 -21.94
C GLU A 284 4.86 16.02 -21.13
N GLU A 285 4.16 15.64 -20.06
CA GLU A 285 4.58 14.56 -19.17
C GLU A 285 4.40 13.18 -19.85
N HIS A 286 3.34 13.00 -20.64
CA HIS A 286 3.11 11.78 -21.42
C HIS A 286 4.20 11.54 -22.49
N GLU A 287 4.65 12.59 -23.17
CA GLU A 287 5.73 12.49 -24.14
C GLU A 287 7.04 12.11 -23.44
N LYS A 288 7.37 12.80 -22.34
CA LYS A 288 8.58 12.52 -21.55
C LYS A 288 8.61 11.09 -21.01
N ILE A 289 7.49 10.61 -20.48
CA ILE A 289 7.34 9.23 -20.01
C ILE A 289 7.50 8.24 -21.17
N SER A 290 6.85 8.49 -22.31
CA SER A 290 6.97 7.63 -23.49
C SER A 290 8.42 7.54 -23.98
N LEU A 291 9.15 8.66 -24.00
CA LEU A 291 10.57 8.70 -24.36
C LEU A 291 11.44 7.88 -23.38
N GLN A 292 11.21 8.02 -22.08
CA GLN A 292 11.94 7.26 -21.06
C GLN A 292 11.68 5.74 -21.15
N LEU A 293 10.45 5.32 -21.45
CA LEU A 293 10.12 3.90 -21.67
C LEU A 293 10.89 3.32 -22.87
N ILE A 294 11.12 4.10 -23.93
CA ILE A 294 11.93 3.68 -25.09
C ILE A 294 13.40 3.51 -24.72
N GLU A 295 13.95 4.40 -23.89
CA GLU A 295 15.33 4.30 -23.41
C GLU A 295 15.53 2.99 -22.64
N LYS A 296 14.53 2.58 -21.87
CA LYS A 296 14.49 1.31 -21.11
C LYS A 296 14.09 0.08 -21.94
N GLY A 297 13.74 0.25 -23.22
CA GLY A 297 13.34 -0.86 -24.10
C GLY A 297 11.91 -1.36 -23.91
N GLN A 298 11.07 -0.63 -23.17
CA GLN A 298 9.67 -0.96 -22.88
C GLN A 298 8.73 -0.39 -23.96
N TYR A 299 8.92 -0.83 -25.19
CA TYR A 299 8.30 -0.23 -26.38
C TYR A 299 6.77 -0.35 -26.42
N GLU A 300 6.21 -1.50 -26.01
CA GLU A 300 4.75 -1.71 -26.01
C GLU A 300 4.04 -0.77 -25.03
N LEU A 301 4.65 -0.51 -23.88
CA LEU A 301 4.15 0.42 -22.88
C LEU A 301 4.29 1.88 -23.35
N ALA A 302 5.37 2.23 -24.04
CA ALA A 302 5.54 3.55 -24.64
C ALA A 302 4.41 3.84 -25.65
N VAL A 303 4.08 2.86 -26.49
CA VAL A 303 2.98 2.94 -27.46
C VAL A 303 1.63 3.09 -26.75
N LYS A 304 1.34 2.25 -25.75
CA LYS A 304 0.09 2.32 -25.00
C LYS A 304 -0.08 3.67 -24.29
N THR A 305 1.01 4.25 -23.78
CA THR A 305 1.03 5.57 -23.14
C THR A 305 0.76 6.69 -24.15
N SER A 306 1.34 6.60 -25.35
CA SER A 306 1.15 7.58 -26.44
C SER A 306 -0.25 7.51 -27.08
N GLU A 307 -0.87 6.32 -27.15
CA GLU A 307 -2.23 6.15 -27.68
C GLU A 307 -3.31 6.69 -26.73
N LYS A 308 -3.02 6.74 -25.43
CA LYS A 308 -3.93 7.28 -24.41
C LYS A 308 -3.99 8.81 -24.37
N MET A 309 -3.13 9.51 -25.13
CA MET A 309 -3.19 10.96 -25.33
C MET A 309 -4.41 11.33 -26.21
N LYS A 310 -5.63 11.01 -25.74
CA LYS A 310 -6.89 11.31 -26.44
C LYS A 310 -7.20 12.81 -26.30
N GLY A 311 -7.54 13.43 -27.44
CA GLY A 311 -8.08 14.80 -27.48
C GLY A 311 -7.31 15.74 -28.40
N ILE A 312 -6.05 15.43 -28.77
CA ILE A 312 -5.28 16.25 -29.71
C ILE A 312 -4.44 15.35 -30.62
N TYR A 313 -4.97 15.08 -31.81
CA TYR A 313 -4.40 14.17 -32.81
C TYR A 313 -2.94 14.45 -33.18
N SER A 314 -2.48 15.70 -33.08
CA SER A 314 -1.09 16.06 -33.42
C SER A 314 -0.07 15.51 -32.41
N PHE A 315 -0.37 15.52 -31.11
CA PHE A 315 0.59 15.12 -30.08
C PHE A 315 0.78 13.61 -30.00
N SER A 316 -0.30 12.83 -30.09
CA SER A 316 -0.19 11.37 -30.16
C SER A 316 0.60 10.93 -31.39
N SER A 317 0.38 11.58 -32.54
CA SER A 317 1.17 11.31 -33.75
C SER A 317 2.63 11.71 -33.59
N LYS A 318 2.94 12.82 -32.91
CA LYS A 318 4.33 13.25 -32.66
C LYS A 318 5.08 12.33 -31.71
N ALA A 319 4.41 11.87 -30.64
CA ALA A 319 4.98 10.89 -29.73
C ALA A 319 5.26 9.56 -30.43
N LEU A 320 4.31 9.06 -31.23
CA LEU A 320 4.50 7.84 -32.03
C LEU A 320 5.56 8.00 -33.13
N GLU A 321 5.72 9.21 -33.70
CA GLU A 321 6.83 9.55 -34.60
C GLU A 321 8.17 9.40 -33.89
N ASN A 322 8.33 10.05 -32.74
CA ASN A 322 9.56 9.99 -31.94
C ASN A 322 9.89 8.54 -31.53
N ILE A 323 8.88 7.75 -31.15
CA ILE A 323 9.03 6.31 -30.88
C ILE A 323 9.58 5.58 -32.10
N SER A 324 8.96 5.77 -33.26
CA SER A 324 9.34 5.09 -34.49
C SER A 324 10.76 5.48 -34.94
N LEU A 325 11.11 6.78 -34.86
CA LEU A 325 12.45 7.27 -35.19
C LEU A 325 13.52 6.68 -34.28
N LYS A 326 13.25 6.59 -32.97
CA LYS A 326 14.22 6.02 -32.02
C LYS A 326 14.44 4.52 -32.23
N LEU A 327 13.41 3.80 -32.64
CA LEU A 327 13.51 2.40 -33.02
C LEU A 327 14.35 2.21 -34.29
N ILE A 328 14.19 3.09 -35.28
CA ILE A 328 15.01 3.11 -36.50
C ILE A 328 16.48 3.35 -36.16
N GLU A 329 16.77 4.28 -35.25
CA GLU A 329 18.14 4.52 -34.74
C GLU A 329 18.74 3.28 -34.09
N LYS A 330 17.93 2.51 -33.34
CA LYS A 330 18.32 1.25 -32.69
C LYS A 330 18.34 0.04 -33.64
N GLY A 331 18.01 0.21 -34.92
CA GLY A 331 17.95 -0.88 -35.91
C GLY A 331 16.72 -1.78 -35.82
N GLN A 332 15.70 -1.42 -35.03
CA GLN A 332 14.47 -2.19 -34.85
C GLN A 332 13.40 -1.79 -35.89
N TYR A 333 13.70 -2.02 -37.17
CA TYR A 333 12.91 -1.50 -38.29
C TYR A 333 11.48 -2.07 -38.36
N GLU A 334 11.31 -3.38 -38.18
CA GLU A 334 9.99 -4.02 -38.19
C GLU A 334 9.07 -3.47 -37.09
N LEU A 335 9.63 -3.23 -35.90
CA LEU A 335 8.90 -2.65 -34.77
C LEU A 335 8.52 -1.19 -35.08
N ALA A 336 9.42 -0.42 -35.68
CA ALA A 336 9.15 0.95 -36.12
C ALA A 336 8.01 1.00 -37.15
N VAL A 337 7.98 0.06 -38.11
CA VAL A 337 6.88 -0.07 -39.08
C VAL A 337 5.58 -0.47 -38.40
N LYS A 338 5.61 -1.41 -37.45
CA LYS A 338 4.41 -1.81 -36.68
C LYS A 338 3.81 -0.63 -35.91
N ILE A 339 4.64 0.22 -35.32
CA ILE A 339 4.19 1.39 -34.54
C ILE A 339 3.73 2.52 -35.45
N SER A 340 4.41 2.77 -36.57
CA SER A 340 4.02 3.81 -37.52
C SER A 340 2.63 3.55 -38.14
N LYS A 341 2.14 2.31 -38.13
CA LYS A 341 0.74 1.97 -38.50
C LYS A 341 -0.30 2.61 -37.58
N LYS A 342 0.08 3.09 -36.40
CA LYS A 342 -0.79 3.80 -35.46
C LYS A 342 -0.70 5.33 -35.64
N VAL A 343 0.28 5.82 -36.40
CA VAL A 343 0.45 7.25 -36.71
C VAL A 343 -0.58 7.67 -37.75
N THR A 344 -1.25 8.80 -37.49
CA THR A 344 -2.27 9.35 -38.39
C THR A 344 -1.84 10.64 -39.08
N HIS A 345 -0.86 11.37 -38.52
CA HIS A 345 -0.41 12.64 -39.09
C HIS A 345 0.52 12.44 -40.32
N PRO A 346 0.21 13.04 -41.48
CA PRO A 346 0.99 12.86 -42.71
C PRO A 346 2.48 13.24 -42.59
N GLU A 347 2.79 14.35 -41.91
CA GLU A 347 4.18 14.80 -41.73
C GLU A 347 5.00 13.85 -40.85
N ALA A 348 4.36 13.23 -39.84
CA ALA A 348 5.02 12.22 -39.02
C ALA A 348 5.36 10.98 -39.85
N LEU A 349 4.42 10.50 -40.68
CA LEU A 349 4.66 9.39 -41.59
C LEU A 349 5.76 9.71 -42.62
N GLU A 350 5.80 10.94 -43.14
CA GLU A 350 6.87 11.43 -44.02
C GLU A 350 8.23 11.37 -43.33
N ASN A 351 8.35 11.84 -42.09
CA ASN A 351 9.60 11.83 -41.34
C ASN A 351 10.09 10.40 -41.06
N ILE A 352 9.19 9.49 -40.68
CA ILE A 352 9.53 8.08 -40.43
C ILE A 352 9.98 7.40 -41.73
N SER A 353 9.24 7.60 -42.83
CA SER A 353 9.60 7.08 -44.16
C SER A 353 10.97 7.59 -44.62
N SER A 354 11.23 8.88 -44.46
CA SER A 354 12.52 9.51 -44.80
C SER A 354 13.68 8.89 -44.00
N SER A 355 13.45 8.64 -42.71
CA SER A 355 14.47 8.07 -41.82
C SER A 355 14.83 6.63 -42.19
N LEU A 356 13.84 5.80 -42.53
CA LEU A 356 14.07 4.45 -43.04
C LEU A 356 14.85 4.46 -44.37
N LEU A 357 14.51 5.38 -45.27
CA LEU A 357 15.21 5.52 -46.55
C LEU A 357 16.69 5.84 -46.35
N LYS A 358 17.02 6.76 -45.43
CA LYS A 358 18.40 7.08 -45.03
C LYS A 358 19.16 5.90 -44.40
N LYS A 359 18.44 4.88 -43.91
CA LYS A 359 19.01 3.62 -43.40
C LYS A 359 18.98 2.50 -44.45
N TYR A 360 18.73 2.83 -45.73
CA TYR A 360 18.63 1.90 -46.85
C TYR A 360 17.53 0.82 -46.67
N LYS A 361 16.50 1.13 -45.85
CA LYS A 361 15.33 0.29 -45.61
C LYS A 361 14.19 0.70 -46.53
N VAL A 362 14.38 0.42 -47.82
CA VAL A 362 13.55 0.92 -48.91
C VAL A 362 12.14 0.33 -48.85
N ASP A 363 12.01 -0.97 -48.62
CA ASP A 363 10.71 -1.65 -48.59
C ASP A 363 9.84 -1.16 -47.43
N GLU A 364 10.44 -1.04 -46.24
CA GLU A 364 9.79 -0.50 -45.05
C GLU A 364 9.40 0.97 -45.23
N ALA A 365 10.26 1.78 -45.86
CA ALA A 365 9.95 3.17 -46.18
C ALA A 365 8.75 3.26 -47.14
N ILE A 366 8.69 2.41 -48.17
CA ILE A 366 7.57 2.35 -49.12
C ILE A 366 6.27 1.97 -48.41
N GLU A 367 6.32 1.00 -47.49
CA GLU A 367 5.14 0.58 -46.72
C GLU A 367 4.53 1.75 -45.95
N ILE A 368 5.36 2.58 -45.30
CA ILE A 368 4.91 3.77 -44.57
C ILE A 368 4.41 4.84 -45.53
N ALA A 369 5.14 5.12 -46.61
CA ALA A 369 4.79 6.13 -47.60
C ALA A 369 3.40 5.89 -48.23
N LYS A 370 3.03 4.62 -48.47
CA LYS A 370 1.70 4.23 -49.00
C LYS A 370 0.54 4.66 -48.10
N ARG A 371 0.78 4.86 -46.80
CA ARG A 371 -0.24 5.28 -45.83
C ARG A 371 -0.50 6.78 -45.83
N ILE A 372 0.38 7.58 -46.43
CA ILE A 372 0.23 9.03 -46.49
C ILE A 372 -0.91 9.39 -47.44
N ARG A 373 -2.02 9.91 -46.89
CA ARG A 373 -3.19 10.29 -47.70
C ARG A 373 -3.05 11.69 -48.31
N GLU A 374 -2.37 12.59 -47.61
CA GLU A 374 -2.19 13.98 -48.06
C GLU A 374 -1.36 14.04 -49.34
N LYS A 375 -1.87 14.76 -50.35
CA LYS A 375 -1.23 14.86 -51.68
C LYS A 375 0.13 15.57 -51.62
N LYS A 376 0.26 16.62 -50.79
CA LYS A 376 1.50 17.39 -50.66
C LYS A 376 2.61 16.57 -49.99
N ALA A 377 2.31 15.93 -48.85
CA ALA A 377 3.24 15.02 -48.18
C ALA A 377 3.66 13.84 -49.09
N ARG A 378 2.72 13.23 -49.83
CA ARG A 378 3.07 12.19 -50.83
C ARG A 378 4.07 12.67 -51.87
N LYS A 379 3.87 13.86 -52.44
CA LYS A 379 4.81 14.43 -53.42
C LYS A 379 6.21 14.60 -52.84
N ARG A 380 6.33 15.10 -51.59
CA ARG A 380 7.63 15.26 -50.93
C ARG A 380 8.33 13.92 -50.73
N VAL A 381 7.61 12.91 -50.23
CA VAL A 381 8.16 11.56 -50.07
C VAL A 381 8.58 10.96 -51.41
N SER A 382 7.75 11.07 -52.45
CA SER A 382 8.12 10.61 -53.81
C SER A 382 9.39 11.28 -54.33
N GLN A 383 9.57 12.59 -54.08
CA GLN A 383 10.80 13.28 -54.46
C GLN A 383 12.01 12.76 -53.68
N GLN A 384 11.86 12.44 -52.39
CA GLN A 384 12.94 11.85 -51.59
C GLN A 384 13.35 10.48 -52.12
N PHE A 385 12.40 9.63 -52.52
CA PHE A 385 12.70 8.33 -53.16
C PHE A 385 13.45 8.51 -54.49
N PHE A 386 13.04 9.48 -55.32
CA PHE A 386 13.72 9.78 -56.57
C PHE A 386 15.17 10.25 -56.33
N ASN A 387 15.36 11.18 -55.41
CA ASN A 387 16.70 11.68 -55.05
C ASN A 387 17.60 10.55 -54.52
N PHE A 388 17.07 9.67 -53.68
CA PHE A 388 17.79 8.51 -53.15
C PHE A 388 18.19 7.51 -54.25
N GLN A 389 17.33 7.29 -55.25
CA GLN A 389 17.67 6.47 -56.41
C GLN A 389 18.80 7.08 -57.25
N ASP A 390 18.76 8.40 -57.46
CA ASP A 390 19.81 9.14 -58.19
C ASP A 390 21.16 9.09 -57.44
N GLU A 391 21.14 9.24 -56.11
CA GLU A 391 22.34 9.06 -55.27
C GLU A 391 22.89 7.63 -55.34
N LEU A 392 22.02 6.62 -55.29
CA LEU A 392 22.44 5.22 -55.44
C LEU A 392 23.05 4.94 -56.81
N ALA A 393 22.50 5.51 -57.88
CA ALA A 393 23.02 5.36 -59.24
C ALA A 393 24.44 5.93 -59.35
N LYS A 394 24.64 7.16 -58.86
CA LYS A 394 25.96 7.82 -58.84
C LYS A 394 26.99 7.05 -58.00
N SER A 395 26.56 6.46 -56.89
CA SER A 395 27.45 5.67 -56.01
C SER A 395 27.90 4.34 -56.63
N ARG A 396 27.21 3.83 -57.66
CA ARG A 396 27.56 2.59 -58.36
C ARG A 396 28.50 2.80 -59.54
N GLU A 397 28.67 4.04 -59.98
CA GLU A 397 29.56 4.43 -61.09
C GLU A 397 30.98 4.80 -60.61
N LEU A 398 31.19 4.89 -59.28
CA LEU A 398 32.47 5.06 -58.59
C LEU A 398 32.96 3.69 -58.08
#